data_AF-A0AA35RJD1-F1
#
_entry.id   AF-A0AA35RJD1-F1
#
_cell.length_a   1.000
_cell.length_b   1.000
_cell.length_c   1.000
_cell.angle_alpha   90.00
_cell.angle_beta   90.00
_cell.angle_gamma   90.00
#
_symmetry.space_group_name_H-M   'P 1'
#
loop_
_entity.id
_entity.type
_entity.pdbx_description
1 polymer ?
#
loop_
_entity_poly.entity_id
_entity_poly.type
_entity_poly.pdbx_seq_one_letter_code
_entity_poly.pdbx_strand_id
1 'polypeptide(L)'
;MGIEVRKPAYVPHGTQPICVRRVRVPSRVSVYDRAVDSCGLDYRSTGIWEAYIGWESGGGRQERVTALYDRLLATPTKDLATHFDNFKKLLETTPTSQMLSEEEYRDMTSQAGDVTQGEAMLDGYVRKVTLEQRTAVFERTMAELEKRKHFELMIKRPYFHVKPLERLQLKNWRDYLDFEISQGDPRRIEFLFERCVVSCALYEDFWSKYCKYAETHIREWASAIYRRACNIHLQQKPNIHVAWAAFEEKNGNVDTAREILTSVDRAVPGQVAVRVRRIGLEIRAGRYSEANALYQETLSSTMALETRNFYAWRYARFTDKLMRDHGKAVSVMTTAVDMDPSNTTLYLQLLDLHTSGPAPPDMPAAEALFAKVASSPHLSEEAKDSFLTRRQQLLEEFGGNFSDLLEVTEMCEKIARKTRKRLASEADGGPAKKTTGDQPQLVTMPTSHPMGMVQPLTPDQQQWAAYQQQWAGYNYAQPQQGQLYQGYYPPYPYSQASATT
;
A
#
# COMPACT_ATOMS: atom_id res chain seq x y z
N MET A 1 29.51 28.75 46.99
CA MET A 1 30.98 28.82 47.04
C MET A 1 31.53 27.80 46.06
N GLY A 2 32.40 28.06 45.07
CA GLY A 2 32.97 29.29 44.53
C GLY A 2 33.19 29.10 43.02
N ILE A 3 33.21 30.20 42.27
CA ILE A 3 33.46 30.21 40.82
C ILE A 3 34.95 30.45 40.61
N GLU A 4 35.66 29.45 40.11
CA GLU A 4 37.06 29.60 39.69
C GLU A 4 37.12 30.40 38.38
N VAL A 5 37.56 31.65 38.47
CA VAL A 5 37.82 32.51 37.31
C VAL A 5 39.23 32.20 36.81
N ARG A 6 39.36 31.42 35.73
CA ARG A 6 40.63 31.30 35.00
C ARG A 6 40.79 32.44 34.01
N LYS A 7 41.93 33.14 34.10
CA LYS A 7 42.35 34.23 33.20
C LYS A 7 42.42 33.77 31.73
N PRO A 8 42.18 34.67 30.75
CA PRO A 8 42.22 34.31 29.34
C PRO A 8 43.67 34.17 28.85
N ALA A 9 43.95 33.09 28.14
CA ALA A 9 45.16 32.94 27.33
C ALA A 9 45.02 33.78 26.06
N TYR A 10 46.12 34.42 25.66
CA TYR A 10 46.26 35.25 24.46
C TYR A 10 45.91 34.45 23.19
N VAL A 11 45.05 35.00 22.33
CA VAL A 11 44.66 34.40 21.03
C VAL A 11 45.08 35.35 19.90
N PRO A 12 45.76 34.89 18.84
CA PRO A 12 46.15 35.73 17.71
C PRO A 12 44.91 36.20 16.92
N HIS A 13 44.93 37.46 16.47
CA HIS A 13 43.88 38.08 15.68
C HIS A 13 43.60 37.31 14.39
N GLY A 14 42.35 36.84 14.19
CA GLY A 14 41.93 36.32 12.87
C GLY A 14 40.74 35.37 12.79
N THR A 15 40.11 34.93 13.88
CA THR A 15 38.94 34.02 13.82
C THR A 15 37.76 34.58 14.62
N GLN A 16 36.62 34.73 13.94
CA GLN A 16 35.36 35.09 14.60
C GLN A 16 35.02 34.03 15.67
N PRO A 17 34.56 34.43 16.87
CA PRO A 17 34.21 33.47 17.90
C PRO A 17 33.01 32.65 17.42
N ILE A 18 33.22 31.34 17.26
CA ILE A 18 32.15 30.37 17.12
C ILE A 18 31.28 30.51 18.36
N CYS A 19 30.09 31.07 18.18
CA CYS A 19 29.09 31.18 19.23
C CYS A 19 28.67 29.76 19.62
N VAL A 20 29.35 29.16 20.60
CA VAL A 20 28.95 27.90 21.21
C VAL A 20 27.63 28.18 21.93
N ARG A 21 26.50 27.98 21.22
CA ARG A 21 25.18 27.98 21.84
C ARG A 21 25.26 27.02 23.02
N ARG A 22 25.14 27.53 24.24
CA ARG A 22 24.90 26.70 25.44
C ARG A 22 23.62 25.91 25.16
N VAL A 23 23.76 24.65 24.76
CA VAL A 23 22.64 23.72 24.74
C VAL A 23 22.17 23.60 26.18
N ARG A 24 20.98 24.13 26.48
CA ARG A 24 20.39 24.05 27.81
C ARG A 24 20.15 22.57 28.10
N VAL A 25 21.00 21.97 28.95
CA VAL A 25 20.83 20.58 29.37
C VAL A 25 19.45 20.48 30.05
N PRO A 26 18.52 19.66 29.53
CA PRO A 26 17.20 19.52 30.13
C PRO A 26 17.36 19.03 31.58
N SER A 27 16.50 19.51 32.49
CA SER A 27 16.49 18.98 33.87
C SER A 27 16.21 17.48 33.83
N ARG A 28 16.72 16.70 34.80
CA ARG A 28 16.47 15.25 34.84
C ARG A 28 14.96 14.90 34.84
N VAL A 29 14.13 15.72 35.51
CA VAL A 29 12.66 15.64 35.44
C VAL A 29 12.19 15.65 33.99
N SER A 30 12.61 16.65 33.21
CA SER A 30 12.21 16.79 31.81
C SER A 30 12.73 15.68 30.88
N VAL A 31 13.74 14.91 31.32
CA VAL A 31 14.19 13.73 30.57
C VAL A 31 13.26 12.56 30.83
N TYR A 32 12.90 12.30 32.08
CA TYR A 32 11.95 11.24 32.43
C TYR A 32 10.55 11.51 31.88
N ASP A 33 10.05 12.76 31.97
CA ASP A 33 8.76 13.14 31.40
C ASP A 33 8.72 12.82 29.90
N ARG A 34 9.71 13.30 29.14
CA ARG A 34 9.80 13.02 27.70
C ARG A 34 9.88 11.52 27.39
N ALA A 35 10.61 10.76 28.21
CA ALA A 35 10.80 9.35 27.97
C ALA A 35 9.52 8.54 28.26
N VAL A 36 8.78 8.88 29.31
CA VAL A 36 7.46 8.31 29.61
C VAL A 36 6.42 8.74 28.57
N ASP A 37 6.43 9.99 28.14
CA ASP A 37 5.50 10.47 27.11
C ASP A 37 5.72 9.75 25.76
N SER A 38 6.98 9.42 25.46
CA SER A 38 7.36 8.76 24.20
C SER A 38 7.19 7.24 24.25
N CYS A 39 7.55 6.58 25.36
CA CYS A 39 7.68 5.11 25.44
C CYS A 39 6.84 4.48 26.56
N GLY A 40 6.19 5.28 27.41
CA GLY A 40 5.47 4.79 28.60
C GLY A 40 4.23 3.96 28.28
N LEU A 41 3.70 4.05 27.06
CA LEU A 41 2.59 3.20 26.60
C LEU A 41 3.03 1.78 26.20
N ASP A 42 4.34 1.46 26.18
CA ASP A 42 4.80 0.12 25.85
C ASP A 42 4.34 -0.87 26.91
N TYR A 43 3.83 -2.01 26.47
CA TYR A 43 3.47 -3.12 27.36
C TYR A 43 4.63 -3.52 28.30
N ARG A 44 5.88 -3.39 27.84
CA ARG A 44 7.11 -3.72 28.59
C ARG A 44 7.82 -2.47 29.14
N SER A 45 7.13 -1.34 29.28
CA SER A 45 7.70 -0.08 29.78
C SER A 45 7.94 -0.04 31.30
N THR A 46 7.66 -1.12 32.04
CA THR A 46 7.67 -1.13 33.52
C THR A 46 8.98 -0.58 34.12
N GLY A 47 10.13 -0.93 33.52
CA GLY A 47 11.42 -0.42 33.99
C GLY A 47 11.61 1.10 33.91
N ILE A 48 10.98 1.81 32.96
CA ILE A 48 11.11 3.28 32.89
C ILE A 48 10.29 3.97 33.98
N TRP A 49 9.12 3.41 34.26
CA TRP A 49 8.23 3.89 35.32
C TRP A 49 8.85 3.70 36.70
N GLU A 50 9.39 2.52 36.98
CA GLU A 50 10.08 2.23 38.25
C GLU A 50 11.30 3.14 38.46
N ALA A 51 12.09 3.37 37.40
CA ALA A 51 13.23 4.28 37.47
C ALA A 51 12.81 5.72 37.76
N TYR A 52 11.72 6.19 37.15
CA TYR A 52 11.22 7.54 37.38
C TYR A 52 10.65 7.70 38.79
N ILE A 53 9.80 6.76 39.22
CA ILE A 53 9.22 6.73 40.57
C ILE A 53 10.34 6.67 41.62
N GLY A 54 11.32 5.78 41.47
CA GLY A 54 12.44 5.68 42.39
C GLY A 54 13.26 6.97 42.50
N TRP A 55 13.42 7.70 41.39
CA TRP A 55 14.12 8.98 41.38
C TRP A 55 13.33 10.10 42.10
N GLU A 56 12.02 10.19 41.89
CA GLU A 56 11.17 11.17 42.58
C GLU A 56 11.01 10.85 44.08
N SER A 57 10.88 9.57 44.43
CA SER A 57 10.89 9.11 45.83
C SER A 57 12.20 9.45 46.53
N GLY A 58 13.34 9.23 45.88
CA GLY A 58 14.66 9.65 46.40
C GLY A 58 14.82 11.17 46.53
N GLY A 59 13.99 11.94 45.82
CA GLY A 59 13.90 13.39 45.91
C GLY A 59 12.92 13.91 46.96
N GLY A 60 12.21 13.02 47.67
CA GLY A 60 11.22 13.38 48.70
C GLY A 60 9.97 14.08 48.18
N ARG A 61 9.72 14.06 46.87
CA ARG A 61 8.57 14.76 46.24
C ARG A 61 7.39 13.81 46.09
N GLN A 62 6.75 13.51 47.21
CA GLN A 62 5.72 12.47 47.28
C GLN A 62 4.50 12.77 46.40
N GLU A 63 4.06 14.02 46.29
CA GLU A 63 2.99 14.43 45.39
C GLU A 63 3.26 14.01 43.93
N ARG A 64 4.51 14.19 43.46
CA ARG A 64 4.92 13.75 42.12
C ARG A 64 4.92 12.24 41.99
N VAL A 65 5.34 11.52 43.04
CA VAL A 65 5.29 10.06 43.06
C VAL A 65 3.86 9.57 42.90
N THR A 66 2.90 10.16 43.62
CA THR A 66 1.47 9.83 43.49
C THR A 66 0.96 10.13 42.08
N ALA A 67 1.27 11.31 41.53
CA ALA A 67 0.87 11.67 40.16
C ALA A 67 1.45 10.72 39.10
N LEU A 68 2.67 10.19 39.32
CA LEU A 68 3.26 9.15 38.46
C LEU A 68 2.53 7.81 38.58
N TYR A 69 2.14 7.41 39.79
CA TYR A 69 1.31 6.23 39.99
C TYR A 69 -0.06 6.37 39.33
N ASP A 70 -0.70 7.54 39.41
CA ASP A 70 -1.99 7.77 38.74
C ASP A 70 -1.87 7.60 37.21
N ARG A 71 -0.79 8.10 36.61
CA ARG A 71 -0.49 7.88 35.17
C ARG A 71 -0.18 6.41 34.86
N LEU A 72 0.59 5.74 35.70
CA LEU A 72 0.98 4.34 35.52
C LEU A 72 -0.22 3.40 35.64
N LEU A 73 -1.10 3.62 36.62
CA LEU A 73 -2.30 2.82 36.85
C LEU A 73 -3.34 3.00 35.73
N ALA A 74 -3.29 4.12 35.02
CA ALA A 74 -4.06 4.36 33.80
C ALA A 74 -3.43 3.75 32.54
N THR A 75 -2.25 3.15 32.63
CA THR A 75 -1.51 2.62 31.47
C THR A 75 -1.43 1.09 31.51
N PRO A 76 -1.86 0.37 30.46
CA PRO A 76 -1.89 -1.10 30.45
C PRO A 76 -0.48 -1.69 30.25
N THR A 77 0.29 -1.77 31.33
CA THR A 77 1.63 -2.36 31.37
C THR A 77 1.61 -3.79 31.89
N LYS A 78 2.60 -4.61 31.51
CA LYS A 78 2.70 -6.03 31.86
C LYS A 78 2.55 -6.31 33.37
N ASP A 79 3.21 -5.49 34.20
CA ASP A 79 3.32 -5.71 35.65
C ASP A 79 2.39 -4.77 36.45
N LEU A 80 1.28 -4.33 35.85
CA LEU A 80 0.32 -3.39 36.43
C LEU A 80 -0.19 -3.80 37.82
N ALA A 81 -0.45 -5.09 38.05
CA ALA A 81 -0.87 -5.60 39.36
C ALA A 81 0.18 -5.35 40.46
N THR A 82 1.45 -5.61 40.15
CA THR A 82 2.57 -5.34 41.07
C THR A 82 2.68 -3.85 41.38
N HIS A 83 2.51 -2.99 40.37
CA HIS A 83 2.52 -1.54 40.57
C HIS A 83 1.35 -1.06 41.44
N PHE A 84 0.18 -1.67 41.32
CA PHE A 84 -0.96 -1.37 42.18
C PHE A 84 -0.72 -1.79 43.63
N ASP A 85 -0.11 -2.95 43.87
CA ASP A 85 0.27 -3.37 45.23
C ASP A 85 1.35 -2.46 45.82
N ASN A 86 2.29 -1.97 45.00
CA ASN A 86 3.26 -0.97 45.44
C ASN A 86 2.61 0.37 45.79
N PHE A 87 1.58 0.78 45.04
CA PHE A 87 0.77 1.96 45.35
C PHE A 87 -0.06 1.81 46.63
N LYS A 88 -0.49 0.60 47.00
CA LYS A 88 -1.11 0.36 48.31
C LYS A 88 -0.11 0.55 49.46
N LYS A 89 1.13 0.05 49.30
CA LYS A 89 2.21 0.18 50.31
C LYS A 89 2.67 1.63 50.52
N LEU A 90 3.11 2.31 49.44
CA LEU A 90 2.40 3.49 49.01
C LEU A 90 1.67 4.35 50.05
N LEU A 91 0.35 4.27 49.88
CA LEU A 91 -0.65 4.81 50.77
C LEU A 91 -0.28 4.45 52.22
N GLU A 92 -0.25 3.18 52.61
CA GLU A 92 -0.07 2.76 54.02
C GLU A 92 1.08 3.45 54.77
N THR A 93 2.18 3.73 54.09
CA THR A 93 3.40 4.31 54.69
C THR A 93 3.44 5.83 54.73
N THR A 94 2.60 6.53 53.95
CA THR A 94 2.73 7.97 53.75
C THR A 94 1.46 8.74 54.14
N PRO A 95 1.57 9.90 54.82
CA PRO A 95 0.41 10.75 55.11
C PRO A 95 -0.26 11.27 53.83
N THR A 96 -1.59 11.26 53.80
CA THR A 96 -2.38 11.64 52.61
C THR A 96 -2.20 13.10 52.22
N SER A 97 -1.90 13.98 53.18
CA SER A 97 -1.62 15.41 52.96
C SER A 97 -0.34 15.69 52.16
N GLN A 98 0.61 14.76 52.14
CA GLN A 98 1.84 14.88 51.34
C GLN A 98 1.73 14.18 49.97
N MET A 99 0.74 13.31 49.81
CA MET A 99 0.55 12.50 48.61
C MET A 99 -0.34 13.19 47.58
N LEU A 100 -1.37 13.89 48.02
CA LEU A 100 -2.37 14.52 47.18
C LEU A 100 -2.04 16.00 46.97
N SER A 101 -2.50 16.55 45.85
CA SER A 101 -2.47 18.00 45.64
C SER A 101 -3.37 18.70 46.69
N GLU A 102 -3.08 19.96 47.03
CA GLU A 102 -3.89 20.69 48.00
C GLU A 102 -5.36 20.85 47.57
N GLU A 103 -5.62 20.90 46.27
CA GLU A 103 -6.98 20.93 45.73
C GLU A 103 -7.68 19.60 45.94
N GLU A 104 -7.06 18.49 45.54
CA GLU A 104 -7.63 17.16 45.68
C GLU A 104 -7.83 16.77 47.15
N TYR A 105 -6.89 17.13 48.03
CA TYR A 105 -7.02 16.91 49.46
C TYR A 105 -8.19 17.70 50.05
N ARG A 106 -8.37 18.97 49.67
CA ARG A 106 -9.50 19.80 50.12
C ARG A 106 -10.83 19.25 49.64
N ASP A 107 -10.91 18.80 48.40
CA ASP A 107 -12.12 18.21 47.84
C ASP A 107 -12.51 16.91 48.58
N MET A 108 -11.54 16.02 48.81
CA MET A 108 -11.78 14.77 49.54
C MET A 108 -12.16 15.00 51.01
N THR A 109 -11.53 15.99 51.67
CA THR A 109 -11.85 16.33 53.06
C THR A 109 -13.21 17.04 53.18
N SER A 110 -13.62 17.83 52.19
CA SER A 110 -14.96 18.45 52.16
C SER A 110 -16.09 17.40 52.06
N GLN A 111 -15.84 16.29 51.38
CA GLN A 111 -16.77 15.17 51.25
C GLN A 111 -16.90 14.33 52.53
N ALA A 112 -15.94 14.44 53.45
CA ALA A 112 -15.96 13.73 54.73
C ALA A 112 -17.02 14.27 55.70
N GLY A 113 -17.48 15.52 55.52
CA GLY A 113 -18.40 16.20 56.44
C GLY A 113 -17.87 16.30 57.88
N ASP A 114 -18.76 16.50 58.85
CA ASP A 114 -18.44 16.56 60.30
C ASP A 114 -18.03 15.19 60.91
N VAL A 115 -17.88 14.16 60.08
CA VAL A 115 -17.79 12.73 60.48
C VAL A 115 -16.38 12.35 60.97
N THR A 116 -15.40 13.25 60.89
CA THR A 116 -14.00 12.94 61.22
C THR A 116 -13.40 13.96 62.18
N GLN A 117 -13.86 13.95 63.44
CA GLN A 117 -13.25 14.75 64.52
C GLN A 117 -11.87 14.15 64.89
N GLY A 118 -10.84 14.51 64.11
CA GLY A 118 -9.43 14.20 64.38
C GLY A 118 -8.62 13.95 63.10
N GLU A 119 -7.40 14.52 63.05
CA GLU A 119 -6.49 14.41 61.88
C GLU A 119 -6.27 12.95 61.44
N ALA A 120 -6.18 12.01 62.38
CA ALA A 120 -6.00 10.59 62.07
C ALA A 120 -7.24 9.93 61.44
N MET A 121 -8.46 10.29 61.87
CA MET A 121 -9.69 9.77 61.25
C MET A 121 -9.91 10.37 59.86
N LEU A 122 -9.57 11.65 59.69
CA LEU A 122 -9.63 12.33 58.40
C LEU A 122 -8.64 11.72 57.41
N ASP A 123 -7.38 11.49 57.81
CA ASP A 123 -6.37 10.80 56.98
C ASP A 123 -6.84 9.39 56.59
N GLY A 124 -7.45 8.64 57.54
CA GLY A 124 -8.03 7.33 57.27
C GLY A 124 -9.17 7.36 56.25
N TYR A 125 -10.06 8.35 56.33
CA TYR A 125 -11.14 8.55 55.36
C TYR A 125 -10.60 8.90 53.97
N VAL A 126 -9.72 9.90 53.87
CA VAL A 126 -9.11 10.35 52.60
C VAL A 126 -8.35 9.19 51.94
N ARG A 127 -7.62 8.40 52.73
CA ARG A 127 -6.93 7.19 52.27
C ARG A 127 -7.87 6.17 51.66
N LYS A 128 -9.01 5.91 52.31
CA LYS A 128 -10.02 4.98 51.81
C LYS A 128 -10.62 5.46 50.48
N VAL A 129 -11.02 6.72 50.40
CA VAL A 129 -11.58 7.32 49.17
C VAL A 129 -10.56 7.29 48.03
N THR A 130 -9.31 7.65 48.30
CA THR A 130 -8.21 7.59 47.33
C THR A 130 -8.04 6.17 46.79
N LEU A 131 -7.99 5.18 47.69
CA LEU A 131 -7.85 3.78 47.30
C LEU A 131 -9.02 3.31 46.42
N GLU A 132 -10.26 3.63 46.80
CA GLU A 132 -11.45 3.27 46.02
C GLU A 132 -11.41 3.87 44.60
N GLN A 133 -11.10 5.16 44.48
CA GLN A 133 -10.98 5.83 43.18
C GLN A 133 -9.89 5.20 42.30
N ARG A 134 -8.70 4.96 42.85
CA ARG A 134 -7.58 4.37 42.10
C ARG A 134 -7.80 2.89 41.79
N THR A 135 -8.55 2.16 42.62
CA THR A 135 -8.99 0.78 42.34
C THR A 135 -9.88 0.74 41.10
N ALA A 136 -10.84 1.66 40.97
CA ALA A 136 -11.71 1.73 39.79
C ALA A 136 -10.92 2.00 38.49
N VAL A 137 -9.87 2.83 38.56
CA VAL A 137 -8.95 3.05 37.42
C VAL A 137 -8.17 1.78 37.11
N PHE A 138 -7.60 1.12 38.13
CA PHE A 138 -6.86 -0.12 37.99
C PHE A 138 -7.71 -1.23 37.32
N GLU A 139 -8.94 -1.44 37.77
CA GLU A 139 -9.84 -2.46 37.21
C GLU A 139 -10.14 -2.21 35.73
N ARG A 140 -10.40 -0.95 35.36
CA ARG A 140 -10.61 -0.57 33.96
C ARG A 140 -9.37 -0.83 33.12
N THR A 141 -8.19 -0.42 33.59
CA THR A 141 -6.93 -0.63 32.87
C THR A 141 -6.58 -2.11 32.76
N MET A 142 -6.85 -2.91 33.79
CA MET A 142 -6.67 -4.37 33.77
C MET A 142 -7.54 -5.04 32.71
N ALA A 143 -8.79 -4.60 32.54
CA ALA A 143 -9.64 -5.11 31.48
C ALA A 143 -9.06 -4.78 30.08
N GLU A 144 -8.53 -3.58 29.88
CA GLU A 144 -7.85 -3.19 28.63
C GLU A 144 -6.53 -3.95 28.40
N LEU A 145 -5.79 -4.26 29.46
CA LEU A 145 -4.58 -5.09 29.43
C LEU A 145 -4.91 -6.51 28.95
N GLU A 146 -5.94 -7.15 29.53
CA GLU A 146 -6.27 -8.54 29.23
C GLU A 146 -6.70 -8.72 27.77
N LYS A 147 -7.40 -7.73 27.18
CA LYS A 147 -7.72 -7.72 25.73
C LYS A 147 -6.47 -7.85 24.85
N ARG A 148 -5.35 -7.25 25.27
CA ARG A 148 -4.12 -7.12 24.47
C ARG A 148 -3.04 -8.14 24.79
N LYS A 149 -3.14 -8.77 25.96
CA LYS A 149 -2.17 -9.72 26.50
C LYS A 149 -1.82 -10.84 25.52
N HIS A 150 -2.80 -11.41 24.85
CA HIS A 150 -2.55 -12.50 23.89
C HIS A 150 -1.68 -12.04 22.71
N PHE A 151 -1.92 -10.84 22.16
CA PHE A 151 -1.08 -10.27 21.10
C PHE A 151 0.35 -10.02 21.59
N GLU A 152 0.51 -9.44 22.77
CA GLU A 152 1.82 -9.09 23.34
C GLU A 152 2.67 -10.33 23.69
N LEU A 153 2.04 -11.42 24.13
CA LEU A 153 2.70 -12.70 24.39
C LEU A 153 3.17 -13.40 23.11
N MET A 154 2.47 -13.18 21.99
CA MET A 154 2.84 -13.74 20.69
C MET A 154 4.00 -13.00 20.01
N ILE A 155 4.36 -11.80 20.50
CA ILE A 155 5.53 -11.05 20.03
C ILE A 155 6.79 -11.60 20.71
N LYS A 156 7.50 -12.48 20.01
CA LYS A 156 8.77 -13.04 20.49
C LYS A 156 9.95 -12.08 20.31
N ARG A 157 9.94 -11.28 19.24
CA ARG A 157 11.03 -10.35 18.90
C ARG A 157 10.52 -8.90 18.79
N PRO A 158 10.53 -8.14 19.90
CA PRO A 158 10.07 -6.75 19.95
C PRO A 158 11.11 -5.72 19.50
N TYR A 159 12.26 -6.18 19.00
CA TYR A 159 13.36 -5.32 18.53
C TYR A 159 13.70 -5.62 17.08
N PHE A 160 14.37 -4.68 16.42
CA PHE A 160 14.81 -4.83 15.05
C PHE A 160 15.87 -5.92 14.90
N HIS A 161 15.72 -6.76 13.88
CA HIS A 161 16.74 -7.73 13.49
C HIS A 161 16.58 -8.08 12.01
N VAL A 162 17.70 -8.27 11.31
CA VAL A 162 17.76 -8.55 9.86
C VAL A 162 17.17 -9.90 9.45
N LYS A 163 17.34 -10.95 10.27
CA LYS A 163 16.68 -12.25 10.03
C LYS A 163 15.16 -12.09 9.90
N PRO A 164 14.52 -12.75 8.92
CA PRO A 164 13.07 -12.70 8.80
C PRO A 164 12.32 -13.12 10.08
N LEU A 165 11.12 -12.59 10.26
CA LEU A 165 10.16 -12.98 11.28
C LEU A 165 9.36 -14.17 10.78
N GLU A 166 8.92 -15.00 11.70
CA GLU A 166 8.02 -16.11 11.41
C GLU A 166 6.67 -15.57 10.91
N ARG A 167 6.05 -16.29 9.96
CA ARG A 167 4.74 -15.91 9.39
C ARG A 167 3.67 -15.69 10.46
N LEU A 168 3.71 -16.47 11.55
CA LEU A 168 2.76 -16.34 12.66
C LEU A 168 2.94 -15.01 13.42
N GLN A 169 4.18 -14.54 13.59
CA GLN A 169 4.45 -13.23 14.21
C GLN A 169 4.00 -12.08 13.29
N LEU A 170 4.21 -12.21 11.98
CA LEU A 170 3.71 -11.23 11.00
C LEU A 170 2.18 -11.18 11.01
N LYS A 171 1.51 -12.34 11.08
CA LYS A 171 0.05 -12.41 11.24
C LYS A 171 -0.40 -11.73 12.53
N ASN A 172 0.23 -12.05 13.65
CA ASN A 172 -0.07 -11.44 14.95
C ASN A 172 0.03 -9.91 14.92
N TRP A 173 1.09 -9.36 14.30
CA TRP A 173 1.21 -7.90 14.14
C TRP A 173 0.09 -7.30 13.29
N ARG A 174 -0.34 -7.96 12.21
CA ARG A 174 -1.46 -7.49 11.39
C ARG A 174 -2.76 -7.48 12.19
N ASP A 175 -3.05 -8.59 12.84
CA ASP A 175 -4.27 -8.78 13.64
C ASP A 175 -4.30 -7.80 14.82
N TYR A 176 -3.15 -7.53 15.46
CA TYR A 176 -3.06 -6.57 16.56
C TYR A 176 -3.26 -5.12 16.08
N LEU A 177 -2.69 -4.75 14.93
CA LEU A 177 -2.94 -3.43 14.34
C LEU A 177 -4.41 -3.26 13.95
N ASP A 178 -5.03 -4.28 13.36
CA ASP A 178 -6.47 -4.25 13.03
C ASP A 178 -7.32 -4.13 14.30
N PHE A 179 -6.94 -4.82 15.37
CA PHE A 179 -7.60 -4.69 16.66
C PHE A 179 -7.53 -3.26 17.20
N GLU A 180 -6.36 -2.63 17.32
CA GLU A 180 -6.26 -1.25 17.84
C GLU A 180 -6.98 -0.25 16.93
N ILE A 181 -6.91 -0.41 15.60
CA ILE A 181 -7.68 0.41 14.65
C ILE A 181 -9.19 0.28 14.92
N SER A 182 -9.67 -0.92 15.22
CA SER A 182 -11.09 -1.15 15.58
C SER A 182 -11.50 -0.54 16.91
N GLN A 183 -10.56 -0.40 17.87
CA GLN A 183 -10.81 0.26 19.15
C GLN A 183 -10.88 1.79 19.00
N GLY A 184 -10.17 2.35 18.03
CA GLY A 184 -10.33 3.75 17.61
C GLY A 184 -9.61 4.78 18.46
N ASP A 185 -8.67 4.39 19.35
CA ASP A 185 -7.82 5.32 20.10
C ASP A 185 -6.60 5.74 19.25
N PRO A 186 -6.53 6.98 18.73
CA PRO A 186 -5.47 7.40 17.81
C PRO A 186 -4.08 7.31 18.43
N ARG A 187 -3.94 7.71 19.70
CA ARG A 187 -2.65 7.72 20.39
C ARG A 187 -2.10 6.30 20.53
N ARG A 188 -2.96 5.33 20.82
CA ARG A 188 -2.57 3.91 20.91
C ARG A 188 -2.27 3.30 19.55
N ILE A 189 -3.06 3.63 18.54
CA ILE A 189 -2.86 3.14 17.17
C ILE A 189 -1.50 3.61 16.64
N GLU A 190 -1.22 4.91 16.74
CA GLU A 190 0.06 5.50 16.34
C GLU A 190 1.23 4.85 17.07
N PHE A 191 1.11 4.72 18.39
CA PHE A 191 2.13 4.11 19.21
C PHE A 191 2.39 2.64 18.82
N LEU A 192 1.34 1.88 18.54
CA LEU A 192 1.48 0.49 18.09
C LEU A 192 2.10 0.40 16.68
N PHE A 193 1.74 1.30 15.77
CA PHE A 193 2.37 1.37 14.45
C PHE A 193 3.87 1.64 14.57
N GLU A 194 4.28 2.63 15.37
CA GLU A 194 5.69 2.94 15.62
C GLU A 194 6.43 1.74 16.21
N ARG A 195 5.85 1.03 17.18
CA ARG A 195 6.41 -0.24 17.71
C ARG A 195 6.52 -1.31 16.63
N CYS A 196 5.47 -1.48 15.82
CA CYS A 196 5.44 -2.50 14.78
C CYS A 196 6.55 -2.28 13.76
N VAL A 197 6.75 -1.05 13.28
CA VAL A 197 7.78 -0.76 12.26
C VAL A 197 9.20 -0.86 12.79
N VAL A 198 9.44 -0.91 14.10
CA VAL A 198 10.75 -1.27 14.66
C VAL A 198 11.07 -2.74 14.38
N SER A 199 10.21 -3.67 14.79
CA SER A 199 10.41 -5.10 14.54
C SER A 199 10.26 -5.48 13.06
N CYS A 200 9.34 -4.80 12.38
CA CYS A 200 8.91 -5.09 11.02
C CYS A 200 9.46 -4.09 9.98
N ALA A 201 10.59 -3.43 10.28
CA ALA A 201 11.14 -2.36 9.43
C ALA A 201 11.36 -2.76 7.96
N LEU A 202 11.69 -4.02 7.68
CA LEU A 202 11.98 -4.52 6.32
C LEU A 202 10.75 -5.07 5.58
N TYR A 203 9.55 -4.96 6.15
CA TYR A 203 8.32 -5.50 5.58
C TYR A 203 7.43 -4.40 5.05
N GLU A 204 7.33 -4.35 3.73
CA GLU A 204 6.57 -3.33 2.99
C GLU A 204 5.09 -3.26 3.38
N ASP A 205 4.46 -4.40 3.70
CA ASP A 205 3.03 -4.46 4.06
C ASP A 205 2.69 -3.55 5.26
N PHE A 206 3.54 -3.51 6.29
CA PHE A 206 3.26 -2.76 7.52
C PHE A 206 3.45 -1.25 7.30
N TRP A 207 4.48 -0.86 6.55
CA TRP A 207 4.66 0.53 6.15
C TRP A 207 3.53 1.00 5.26
N SER A 208 3.11 0.18 4.29
CA SER A 208 1.98 0.49 3.42
C SER A 208 0.69 0.67 4.23
N LYS A 209 0.44 -0.19 5.22
CA LYS A 209 -0.70 -0.07 6.13
C LYS A 209 -0.62 1.19 7.00
N TYR A 210 0.57 1.50 7.51
CA TYR A 210 0.77 2.70 8.33
C TYR A 210 0.59 3.98 7.51
N CYS A 211 1.15 4.04 6.30
CA CYS A 211 0.97 5.19 5.40
C CYS A 211 -0.50 5.39 5.03
N LYS A 212 -1.24 4.31 4.71
CA LYS A 212 -2.69 4.39 4.46
C LYS A 212 -3.46 4.95 5.65
N TYR A 213 -3.17 4.48 6.85
CA TYR A 213 -3.78 5.04 8.07
C TYR A 213 -3.41 6.52 8.23
N ALA A 214 -2.17 6.88 7.95
CA ALA A 214 -1.70 8.25 8.08
C ALA A 214 -2.35 9.19 7.07
N GLU A 215 -2.60 8.74 5.83
CA GLU A 215 -3.29 9.52 4.81
C GLU A 215 -4.71 9.94 5.22
N THR A 216 -5.38 9.11 6.03
CA THR A 216 -6.76 9.35 6.46
C THR A 216 -6.87 10.02 7.82
N HIS A 217 -5.99 9.71 8.77
CA HIS A 217 -6.12 10.14 10.16
C HIS A 217 -5.09 11.17 10.63
N ILE A 218 -3.88 11.18 10.06
CA ILE A 218 -2.76 12.06 10.47
C ILE A 218 -2.01 12.59 9.24
N ARG A 219 -2.75 13.27 8.35
CA ARG A 219 -2.30 13.61 6.98
C ARG A 219 -1.02 14.45 6.96
N GLU A 220 -0.83 15.30 7.96
CA GLU A 220 0.36 16.14 8.13
C GLU A 220 1.64 15.33 8.36
N TRP A 221 1.53 14.11 8.89
CA TRP A 221 2.66 13.21 9.15
C TRP A 221 2.87 12.18 8.04
N ALA A 222 1.88 11.95 7.16
CA ALA A 222 1.94 10.93 6.12
C ALA A 222 3.20 11.03 5.24
N SER A 223 3.57 12.24 4.78
CA SER A 223 4.80 12.45 3.99
C SER A 223 6.08 12.12 4.77
N ALA A 224 6.11 12.38 6.09
CA ALA A 224 7.25 12.03 6.93
C ALA A 224 7.38 10.50 7.10
N ILE A 225 6.26 9.80 7.25
CA ILE A 225 6.22 8.34 7.36
C ILE A 225 6.68 7.69 6.05
N TYR A 226 6.18 8.16 4.90
CA TYR A 226 6.64 7.71 3.59
C TYR A 226 8.14 7.93 3.39
N ARG A 227 8.66 9.12 3.72
CA ARG A 227 10.10 9.43 3.65
C ARG A 227 10.91 8.46 4.50
N ARG A 228 10.48 8.18 5.73
CA ARG A 228 11.16 7.23 6.62
C ARG A 228 11.14 5.82 6.02
N ALA A 229 10.01 5.37 5.50
CA ALA A 229 9.87 4.06 4.87
C ALA A 229 10.79 3.93 3.64
N CYS A 230 10.69 4.86 2.71
CA CYS A 230 11.33 4.80 1.39
C CYS A 230 12.82 5.12 1.43
N ASN A 231 13.25 6.11 2.22
CA ASN A 231 14.63 6.59 2.19
C ASN A 231 15.56 5.84 3.15
N ILE A 232 15.01 5.19 4.19
CA ILE A 232 15.82 4.51 5.22
C ILE A 232 15.69 2.99 5.11
N HIS A 233 14.47 2.46 5.12
CA HIS A 233 14.26 1.02 5.31
C HIS A 233 14.01 0.24 4.01
N LEU A 234 13.25 0.81 3.08
CA LEU A 234 12.70 0.13 1.90
C LEU A 234 13.15 0.79 0.59
N GLN A 235 14.43 1.15 0.49
CA GLN A 235 15.00 1.88 -0.65
C GLN A 235 14.82 1.19 -2.01
N GLN A 236 14.76 -0.15 -2.00
CA GLN A 236 14.70 -0.98 -3.21
C GLN A 236 13.31 -1.60 -3.44
N LYS A 237 12.29 -1.17 -2.70
CA LYS A 237 10.92 -1.71 -2.84
C LYS A 237 10.09 -0.74 -3.69
N PRO A 238 9.79 -1.06 -4.96
CA PRO A 238 9.20 -0.07 -5.85
C PRO A 238 7.77 0.33 -5.46
N ASN A 239 6.94 -0.60 -4.95
CA ASN A 239 5.50 -0.33 -4.80
C ASN A 239 5.21 0.77 -3.77
N ILE A 240 5.91 0.80 -2.64
CA ILE A 240 5.76 1.86 -1.64
C ILE A 240 6.24 3.24 -2.14
N HIS A 241 7.28 3.29 -2.97
CA HIS A 241 7.74 4.56 -3.57
C HIS A 241 6.72 5.08 -4.60
N VAL A 242 6.13 4.18 -5.38
CA VAL A 242 5.06 4.54 -6.34
C VAL A 242 3.81 5.01 -5.58
N ALA A 243 3.47 4.40 -4.44
CA ALA A 243 2.39 4.87 -3.57
C ALA A 243 2.69 6.26 -2.99
N TRP A 244 3.92 6.48 -2.52
CA TRP A 244 4.35 7.80 -2.03
C TRP A 244 4.25 8.87 -3.11
N ALA A 245 4.75 8.59 -4.32
CA ALA A 245 4.64 9.53 -5.43
C ALA A 245 3.18 9.84 -5.80
N ALA A 246 2.28 8.85 -5.73
CA ALA A 246 0.86 9.05 -5.95
C ALA A 246 0.22 9.93 -4.86
N PHE A 247 0.61 9.75 -3.60
CA PHE A 247 0.18 10.60 -2.49
C PHE A 247 0.63 12.06 -2.68
N GLU A 248 1.89 12.29 -3.02
CA GLU A 248 2.41 13.64 -3.25
C GLU A 248 1.74 14.31 -4.45
N GLU A 249 1.56 13.57 -5.55
CA GLU A 249 0.83 14.06 -6.73
C GLU A 249 -0.63 14.43 -6.39
N LYS A 250 -1.33 13.61 -5.59
CA LYS A 250 -2.70 13.89 -5.13
C LYS A 250 -2.78 15.16 -4.27
N ASN A 251 -1.71 15.50 -3.56
CA ASN A 251 -1.61 16.72 -2.77
C ASN A 251 -1.14 17.95 -3.57
N GLY A 252 -0.88 17.80 -4.87
CA GLY A 252 -0.39 18.87 -5.74
C GLY A 252 1.14 19.01 -5.79
N ASN A 253 1.88 18.18 -5.05
CA ASN A 253 3.35 18.21 -5.00
C ASN A 253 3.96 17.41 -6.16
N VAL A 254 3.69 17.84 -7.40
CA VAL A 254 4.08 17.13 -8.63
C VAL A 254 5.61 17.00 -8.78
N ASP A 255 6.36 18.03 -8.39
CA ASP A 255 7.83 18.01 -8.49
C ASP A 255 8.44 16.98 -7.53
N THR A 256 7.93 16.90 -6.30
CA THR A 256 8.34 15.86 -5.33
C THR A 256 7.99 14.47 -5.83
N ALA A 257 6.78 14.27 -6.38
CA ALA A 257 6.39 12.99 -7.00
C ALA A 257 7.35 12.57 -8.13
N ARG A 258 7.82 13.53 -8.94
CA ARG A 258 8.81 13.29 -10.00
C ARG A 258 10.16 12.87 -9.45
N GLU A 259 10.65 13.55 -8.42
CA GLU A 259 11.91 13.22 -7.76
C GLU A 259 11.88 11.80 -7.19
N ILE A 260 10.79 11.43 -6.51
CA ILE A 260 10.59 10.09 -5.95
C ILE A 260 10.64 9.03 -7.06
N LEU A 261 9.85 9.20 -8.13
CA LEU A 261 9.82 8.24 -9.23
C LEU A 261 11.15 8.17 -9.98
N THR A 262 11.87 9.28 -10.11
CA THR A 262 13.20 9.29 -10.73
C THR A 262 14.22 8.57 -9.85
N SER A 263 14.15 8.76 -8.53
CA SER A 263 15.02 8.09 -7.57
C SER A 263 14.81 6.57 -7.58
N VAL A 264 13.55 6.11 -7.52
CA VAL A 264 13.25 4.68 -7.50
C VAL A 264 13.53 3.98 -8.84
N ASP A 265 13.33 4.67 -9.96
CA ASP A 265 13.66 4.16 -11.31
C ASP A 265 15.17 3.98 -11.49
N ARG A 266 15.99 4.82 -10.83
CA ARG A 266 17.45 4.64 -10.77
C ARG A 266 17.86 3.51 -9.83
N ALA A 267 17.17 3.34 -8.70
CA ALA A 267 17.46 2.32 -7.72
C ALA A 267 17.11 0.91 -8.22
N VAL A 268 15.96 0.78 -8.90
CA VAL A 268 15.45 -0.48 -9.47
C VAL A 268 15.14 -0.31 -10.97
N PRO A 269 16.16 -0.24 -11.84
CA PRO A 269 15.96 -0.09 -13.29
C PRO A 269 15.20 -1.26 -13.90
N GLY A 270 14.41 -0.98 -14.94
CA GLY A 270 13.65 -2.00 -15.68
C GLY A 270 12.29 -2.35 -15.10
N GLN A 271 11.95 -1.88 -13.89
CA GLN A 271 10.65 -2.14 -13.29
C GLN A 271 9.52 -1.42 -14.06
N VAL A 272 8.66 -2.20 -14.74
CA VAL A 272 7.61 -1.68 -15.62
C VAL A 272 6.65 -0.73 -14.88
N ALA A 273 6.23 -1.09 -13.67
CA ALA A 273 5.30 -0.28 -12.89
C ALA A 273 5.85 1.12 -12.57
N VAL A 274 7.14 1.23 -12.24
CA VAL A 274 7.79 2.51 -11.93
C VAL A 274 7.88 3.37 -13.18
N ARG A 275 8.40 2.80 -14.28
CA ARG A 275 8.59 3.53 -15.54
C ARG A 275 7.26 4.01 -16.12
N VAL A 276 6.23 3.19 -16.10
CA VAL A 276 4.87 3.57 -16.52
C VAL A 276 4.31 4.70 -15.66
N ARG A 277 4.51 4.67 -14.33
CA ARG A 277 4.05 5.76 -13.46
C ARG A 277 4.80 7.06 -13.74
N ARG A 278 6.11 7.00 -13.95
CA ARG A 278 6.97 8.14 -14.27
C ARG A 278 6.53 8.82 -15.56
N ILE A 279 6.33 8.05 -16.63
CA ILE A 279 5.81 8.56 -17.90
C ILE A 279 4.40 9.15 -17.70
N GLY A 280 3.52 8.43 -16.99
CA GLY A 280 2.16 8.90 -16.74
C GLY A 280 2.09 10.21 -15.96
N LEU A 281 3.02 10.44 -15.02
CA LEU A 281 3.14 11.70 -14.27
C LEU A 281 3.42 12.87 -15.22
N GLU A 282 4.40 12.73 -16.13
CA GLU A 282 4.71 13.81 -17.08
C GLU A 282 3.57 14.09 -18.05
N ILE A 283 2.84 13.05 -18.48
CA ILE A 283 1.64 13.20 -19.31
C ILE A 283 0.57 14.01 -18.56
N ARG A 284 0.27 13.68 -17.30
CA ARG A 284 -0.72 14.40 -16.50
C ARG A 284 -0.27 15.83 -16.17
N ALA A 285 1.03 16.06 -16.05
CA ALA A 285 1.62 17.38 -15.87
C ALA A 285 1.71 18.20 -17.18
N GLY A 286 1.29 17.65 -18.33
CA GLY A 286 1.35 18.33 -19.64
C GLY A 286 2.76 18.43 -20.24
N ARG A 287 3.77 17.77 -19.65
CA ARG A 287 5.17 17.79 -20.12
C ARG A 287 5.39 16.71 -21.18
N TYR A 288 4.75 16.88 -22.34
CA TYR A 288 4.77 15.87 -23.41
C TYR A 288 6.16 15.65 -24.03
N SER A 289 7.03 16.66 -24.04
CA SER A 289 8.42 16.51 -24.48
C SER A 289 9.19 15.50 -23.63
N GLU A 290 9.05 15.61 -22.30
CA GLU A 290 9.70 14.72 -21.34
C GLU A 290 9.11 13.31 -21.42
N ALA A 291 7.78 13.18 -21.49
CA ALA A 291 7.13 11.89 -21.70
C ALA A 291 7.61 11.21 -22.99
N ASN A 292 7.76 11.97 -24.08
CA ASN A 292 8.28 11.48 -25.35
C ASN A 292 9.74 10.99 -25.22
N ALA A 293 10.60 11.76 -24.55
CA ALA A 293 11.98 11.37 -24.31
C ALA A 293 12.06 10.08 -23.47
N LEU A 294 11.24 9.96 -22.43
CA LEU A 294 11.17 8.76 -21.60
C LEU A 294 10.73 7.51 -22.38
N TYR A 295 9.77 7.63 -23.29
CA TYR A 295 9.38 6.52 -24.16
C TYR A 295 10.51 6.09 -25.08
N GLN A 296 11.20 7.05 -25.71
CA GLN A 296 12.33 6.77 -26.61
C GLN A 296 13.49 6.11 -25.85
N GLU A 297 13.85 6.64 -24.68
CA GLU A 297 14.84 6.04 -23.77
C GLU A 297 14.45 4.60 -23.44
N THR A 298 13.21 4.38 -22.99
CA THR A 298 12.71 3.05 -22.58
C THR A 298 12.75 2.05 -23.74
N LEU A 299 12.34 2.47 -24.94
CA LEU A 299 12.43 1.61 -26.12
C LEU A 299 13.88 1.32 -26.48
N SER A 300 14.79 2.29 -26.40
CA SER A 300 16.21 2.05 -26.72
C SER A 300 16.91 1.10 -25.72
N SER A 301 16.55 1.16 -24.43
CA SER A 301 17.21 0.41 -23.38
C SER A 301 16.62 -0.98 -23.13
N THR A 302 15.37 -1.23 -23.53
CA THR A 302 14.67 -2.50 -23.26
C THR A 302 15.06 -3.56 -24.27
N MET A 303 15.65 -4.65 -23.78
CA MET A 303 16.07 -5.80 -24.61
C MET A 303 14.96 -6.84 -24.80
N ALA A 304 14.09 -7.05 -23.80
CA ALA A 304 13.00 -8.01 -23.88
C ALA A 304 11.92 -7.55 -24.86
N LEU A 305 11.63 -8.36 -25.88
CA LEU A 305 10.76 -7.99 -26.99
C LEU A 305 9.32 -7.75 -26.54
N GLU A 306 8.81 -8.57 -25.61
CA GLU A 306 7.45 -8.45 -25.07
C GLU A 306 7.26 -7.14 -24.30
N THR A 307 8.24 -6.77 -23.47
CA THR A 307 8.22 -5.52 -22.70
C THR A 307 8.39 -4.31 -23.62
N ARG A 308 9.27 -4.42 -24.62
CA ARG A 308 9.45 -3.39 -25.65
C ARG A 308 8.16 -3.16 -26.44
N ASN A 309 7.49 -4.22 -26.88
CA ASN A 309 6.22 -4.17 -27.59
C ASN A 309 5.12 -3.50 -26.78
N PHE A 310 5.04 -3.80 -25.48
CA PHE A 310 4.14 -3.13 -24.55
C PHE A 310 4.38 -1.61 -24.50
N TYR A 311 5.64 -1.17 -24.43
CA TYR A 311 5.95 0.26 -24.47
C TYR A 311 5.71 0.88 -25.85
N ALA A 312 5.99 0.17 -26.94
CA ALA A 312 5.82 0.67 -28.30
C ALA A 312 4.35 0.96 -28.60
N TRP A 313 3.46 0.04 -28.23
CA TRP A 313 2.02 0.24 -28.33
C TRP A 313 1.54 1.45 -27.51
N ARG A 314 1.98 1.56 -26.25
CA ARG A 314 1.61 2.71 -25.41
C ARG A 314 2.17 4.02 -25.96
N TYR A 315 3.37 4.00 -26.52
CA TYR A 315 4.00 5.17 -27.12
C TYR A 315 3.25 5.63 -28.36
N ALA A 316 2.86 4.70 -29.25
CA ALA A 316 2.06 5.02 -30.42
C ALA A 316 0.70 5.64 -30.06
N ARG A 317 0.01 5.10 -29.04
CA ARG A 317 -1.23 5.72 -28.52
C ARG A 317 -1.01 7.11 -27.96
N PHE A 318 0.10 7.33 -27.25
CA PHE A 318 0.47 8.64 -26.71
C PHE A 318 0.74 9.65 -27.84
N THR A 319 1.52 9.29 -28.85
CA THR A 319 1.84 10.19 -29.97
C THR A 319 0.60 10.50 -30.81
N ASP A 320 -0.24 9.50 -31.07
CA ASP A 320 -1.47 9.68 -31.85
C ASP A 320 -2.49 10.56 -31.12
N LYS A 321 -2.88 10.17 -29.89
CA LYS A 321 -4.00 10.81 -29.19
C LYS A 321 -3.65 12.09 -28.45
N LEU A 322 -2.42 12.22 -27.95
CA LEU A 322 -2.01 13.39 -27.15
C LEU A 322 -1.11 14.35 -27.92
N MET A 323 -0.12 13.85 -28.67
CA MET A 323 0.72 14.72 -29.51
C MET A 323 0.09 15.07 -30.85
N ARG A 324 -0.98 14.37 -31.27
CA ARG A 324 -1.62 14.50 -32.59
C ARG A 324 -0.66 14.24 -33.75
N ASP A 325 0.33 13.39 -33.52
CA ASP A 325 1.33 12.98 -34.52
C ASP A 325 1.04 11.54 -34.95
N HIS A 326 0.13 11.41 -35.91
CA HIS A 326 -0.32 10.13 -36.44
C HIS A 326 0.81 9.42 -37.21
N GLY A 327 1.59 10.15 -38.01
CA GLY A 327 2.68 9.58 -38.79
C GLY A 327 3.75 8.93 -37.89
N LYS A 328 4.07 9.57 -36.76
CA LYS A 328 4.98 8.99 -35.78
C LYS A 328 4.39 7.77 -35.08
N ALA A 329 3.10 7.78 -34.75
CA ALA A 329 2.43 6.62 -34.16
C ALA A 329 2.50 5.39 -35.07
N VAL A 330 2.21 5.58 -36.36
CA VAL A 330 2.33 4.54 -37.39
C VAL A 330 3.78 4.06 -37.48
N SER A 331 4.76 4.97 -37.60
CA SER A 331 6.19 4.63 -37.68
C SER A 331 6.68 3.78 -36.49
N VAL A 332 6.28 4.15 -35.27
CA VAL A 332 6.61 3.39 -34.05
C VAL A 332 6.03 1.98 -34.10
N MET A 333 4.77 1.83 -34.51
CA MET A 333 4.12 0.53 -34.61
C MET A 333 4.69 -0.32 -35.75
N THR A 334 4.97 0.27 -36.91
CA THR A 334 5.65 -0.44 -38.01
C THR A 334 7.01 -0.98 -37.55
N THR A 335 7.80 -0.16 -36.85
CA THR A 335 9.09 -0.60 -36.28
C THR A 335 8.91 -1.76 -35.29
N ALA A 336 7.86 -1.73 -34.46
CA ALA A 336 7.58 -2.81 -33.52
C ALA A 336 7.19 -4.11 -34.24
N VAL A 337 6.35 -4.03 -35.29
CA VAL A 337 5.97 -5.17 -36.14
C VAL A 337 7.19 -5.77 -36.85
N ASP A 338 8.11 -4.94 -37.35
CA ASP A 338 9.31 -5.41 -38.02
C ASP A 338 10.28 -6.12 -37.05
N MET A 339 10.29 -5.72 -35.78
CA MET A 339 11.09 -6.37 -34.73
C MET A 339 10.46 -7.65 -34.20
N ASP A 340 9.12 -7.73 -34.14
CA ASP A 340 8.38 -8.93 -33.75
C ASP A 340 7.31 -9.33 -34.79
N PRO A 341 7.72 -9.93 -35.92
CA PRO A 341 6.78 -10.27 -37.00
C PRO A 341 5.80 -11.38 -36.64
N SER A 342 5.99 -12.07 -35.52
CA SER A 342 5.17 -13.18 -35.04
C SER A 342 3.94 -12.73 -34.24
N ASN A 343 3.92 -11.48 -33.79
CA ASN A 343 2.92 -10.99 -32.86
C ASN A 343 1.72 -10.38 -33.55
N THR A 344 0.67 -11.19 -33.73
CA THR A 344 -0.64 -10.82 -34.28
C THR A 344 -1.23 -9.54 -33.65
N THR A 345 -0.98 -9.30 -32.36
CA THR A 345 -1.52 -8.13 -31.64
C THR A 345 -0.97 -6.82 -32.18
N LEU A 346 0.32 -6.77 -32.55
CA LEU A 346 0.94 -5.56 -33.10
C LEU A 346 0.33 -5.18 -34.45
N TYR A 347 0.06 -6.18 -35.30
CA TYR A 347 -0.62 -5.96 -36.58
C TYR A 347 -2.05 -5.45 -36.38
N LEU A 348 -2.79 -5.97 -35.39
CA LEU A 348 -4.14 -5.46 -35.07
C LEU A 348 -4.09 -4.01 -34.59
N GLN A 349 -3.14 -3.67 -33.71
CA GLN A 349 -2.98 -2.29 -33.23
C GLN A 349 -2.55 -1.32 -34.34
N LEU A 350 -1.73 -1.77 -35.29
CA LEU A 350 -1.34 -0.98 -36.45
C LEU A 350 -2.52 -0.79 -37.43
N LEU A 351 -3.31 -1.84 -37.66
CA LEU A 351 -4.54 -1.75 -38.46
C LEU A 351 -5.52 -0.74 -37.85
N ASP A 352 -5.72 -0.81 -36.53
CA ASP A 352 -6.58 0.12 -35.81
C ASP A 352 -6.08 1.56 -35.94
N LEU A 353 -4.77 1.82 -36.02
CA LEU A 353 -4.26 3.16 -36.31
C LEU A 353 -4.65 3.62 -37.73
N HIS A 354 -4.45 2.80 -38.75
CA HIS A 354 -4.81 3.15 -40.13
C HIS A 354 -6.31 3.42 -40.32
N THR A 355 -7.17 2.73 -39.57
CA THR A 355 -8.63 2.89 -39.65
C THR A 355 -9.17 3.98 -38.74
N SER A 356 -8.53 4.24 -37.59
CA SER A 356 -8.96 5.27 -36.61
C SER A 356 -8.25 6.62 -36.75
N GLY A 357 -7.43 6.79 -37.79
CA GLY A 357 -6.72 8.02 -38.13
C GLY A 357 -7.62 9.19 -38.57
N PRO A 358 -7.05 10.29 -39.10
CA PRO A 358 -7.83 11.42 -39.60
C PRO A 358 -8.75 10.98 -40.74
N ALA A 359 -10.04 11.35 -40.68
CA ALA A 359 -11.01 10.98 -41.71
C ALA A 359 -10.62 11.59 -43.08
N PRO A 360 -10.65 10.83 -44.19
CA PRO A 360 -11.09 9.43 -44.32
C PRO A 360 -10.01 8.39 -43.94
N PRO A 361 -10.42 7.14 -43.58
CA PRO A 361 -9.48 6.04 -43.26
C PRO A 361 -8.45 5.79 -44.36
N ASP A 362 -7.21 5.46 -43.97
CA ASP A 362 -6.12 5.17 -44.90
C ASP A 362 -6.24 3.73 -45.44
N MET A 363 -7.18 3.55 -46.37
CA MET A 363 -7.45 2.27 -47.03
C MET A 363 -6.24 1.72 -47.79
N PRO A 364 -5.42 2.52 -48.51
CA PRO A 364 -4.18 2.03 -49.13
C PRO A 364 -3.20 1.43 -48.12
N ALA A 365 -2.99 2.08 -46.97
CA ALA A 365 -2.09 1.55 -45.95
C ALA A 365 -2.65 0.29 -45.27
N ALA A 366 -3.97 0.23 -45.05
CA ALA A 366 -4.63 -0.97 -44.53
C ALA A 366 -4.49 -2.16 -45.48
N GLU A 367 -4.70 -1.96 -46.79
CA GLU A 367 -4.50 -3.00 -47.81
C GLU A 367 -3.05 -3.46 -47.90
N ALA A 368 -2.08 -2.54 -47.81
CA ALA A 368 -0.65 -2.89 -47.75
C ALA A 368 -0.32 -3.74 -46.50
N LEU A 369 -0.96 -3.46 -45.36
CA LEU A 369 -0.80 -4.25 -44.15
C LEU A 369 -1.40 -5.66 -44.30
N PHE A 370 -2.59 -5.79 -44.90
CA PHE A 370 -3.18 -7.11 -45.18
C PHE A 370 -2.31 -7.93 -46.13
N ALA A 371 -1.74 -7.31 -47.17
CA ALA A 371 -0.79 -7.98 -48.06
C ALA A 371 0.46 -8.46 -47.31
N LYS A 372 1.01 -7.62 -46.41
CA LYS A 372 2.14 -7.98 -45.55
C LYS A 372 1.81 -9.16 -44.64
N VAL A 373 0.64 -9.16 -44.00
CA VAL A 373 0.16 -10.28 -43.15
C VAL A 373 0.03 -11.57 -43.97
N ALA A 374 -0.57 -11.52 -45.16
CA ALA A 374 -0.74 -12.68 -46.03
C ALA A 374 0.60 -13.29 -46.45
N SER A 375 1.61 -12.45 -46.72
CA SER A 375 2.97 -12.87 -47.09
C SER A 375 3.86 -13.31 -45.92
N SER A 376 3.45 -13.08 -44.67
CA SER A 376 4.32 -13.31 -43.51
C SER A 376 4.51 -14.82 -43.25
N PRO A 377 5.77 -15.30 -43.18
CA PRO A 377 6.06 -16.69 -42.84
C PRO A 377 5.98 -16.96 -41.32
N HIS A 378 5.88 -15.91 -40.50
CA HIS A 378 5.93 -16.00 -39.04
C HIS A 378 4.55 -16.07 -38.37
N LEU A 379 3.48 -15.83 -39.13
CA LEU A 379 2.11 -15.88 -38.64
C LEU A 379 1.46 -17.23 -38.93
N SER A 380 0.65 -17.71 -37.99
CA SER A 380 -0.14 -18.93 -38.19
C SER A 380 -1.21 -18.73 -39.26
N GLU A 381 -1.59 -19.82 -39.93
CA GLU A 381 -2.68 -19.78 -40.93
C GLU A 381 -4.01 -19.31 -40.30
N GLU A 382 -4.29 -19.67 -39.05
CA GLU A 382 -5.48 -19.20 -38.32
C GLU A 382 -5.46 -17.68 -38.09
N ALA A 383 -4.29 -17.10 -37.81
CA ALA A 383 -4.15 -15.65 -37.69
C ALA A 383 -4.37 -14.97 -39.05
N LYS A 384 -3.83 -15.52 -40.15
CA LYS A 384 -4.04 -15.01 -41.51
C LYS A 384 -5.52 -15.04 -41.91
N ASP A 385 -6.22 -16.14 -41.59
CA ASP A 385 -7.65 -16.30 -41.84
C ASP A 385 -8.48 -15.25 -41.07
N SER A 386 -8.09 -14.95 -39.82
CA SER A 386 -8.72 -13.90 -39.02
C SER A 386 -8.53 -12.51 -39.65
N PHE A 387 -7.31 -12.19 -40.13
CA PHE A 387 -7.05 -10.93 -40.82
C PHE A 387 -7.80 -10.83 -42.16
N LEU A 388 -7.95 -11.92 -42.90
CA LEU A 388 -8.74 -11.95 -44.14
C LEU A 388 -10.21 -11.65 -43.88
N THR A 389 -10.78 -12.21 -42.80
CA THR A 389 -12.15 -11.92 -42.37
C THR A 389 -12.32 -10.43 -42.02
N ARG A 390 -11.32 -9.83 -41.35
CA ARG A 390 -11.34 -8.40 -41.00
C ARG A 390 -11.14 -7.50 -42.22
N ARG A 391 -10.36 -7.93 -43.21
CA ARG A 391 -10.26 -7.26 -44.53
C ARG A 391 -11.61 -7.22 -45.23
N GLN A 392 -12.35 -8.33 -45.24
CA GLN A 392 -13.70 -8.39 -45.82
C GLN A 392 -14.61 -7.34 -45.17
N GLN A 393 -14.68 -7.31 -43.83
CA GLN A 393 -15.49 -6.34 -43.09
C GLN A 393 -15.14 -4.90 -43.43
N LEU A 394 -13.83 -4.58 -43.52
CA LEU A 394 -13.38 -3.23 -43.86
C LEU A 394 -13.75 -2.83 -45.30
N LEU A 395 -13.70 -3.75 -46.25
CA LEU A 395 -14.13 -3.52 -47.63
C LEU A 395 -15.65 -3.39 -47.77
N GLU A 396 -16.44 -4.09 -46.94
CA GLU A 396 -17.90 -3.92 -46.89
C GLU A 396 -18.28 -2.54 -46.34
N GLU A 397 -17.56 -2.04 -45.33
CA GLU A 397 -17.86 -0.76 -44.69
C GLU A 397 -17.30 0.47 -45.45
N PHE A 398 -16.09 0.36 -46.00
CA PHE A 398 -15.35 1.51 -46.57
C PHE A 398 -14.78 1.26 -47.97
N GLY A 399 -15.04 0.11 -48.58
CA GLY A 399 -14.49 -0.26 -49.88
C GLY A 399 -15.10 0.54 -51.04
N GLY A 400 -14.25 1.02 -51.95
CA GLY A 400 -14.67 1.71 -53.17
C GLY A 400 -14.91 0.78 -54.37
N ASN A 401 -14.45 -0.47 -54.31
CA ASN A 401 -14.47 -1.42 -55.43
C ASN A 401 -15.14 -2.74 -55.04
N PHE A 402 -16.27 -3.03 -55.66
CA PHE A 402 -17.04 -4.26 -55.42
C PHE A 402 -16.32 -5.53 -55.90
N SER A 403 -15.43 -5.41 -56.90
CA SER A 403 -14.65 -6.55 -57.41
C SER A 403 -13.72 -7.11 -56.33
N ASP A 404 -13.03 -6.23 -55.61
CA ASP A 404 -12.08 -6.61 -54.55
C ASP A 404 -12.82 -7.27 -53.38
N LEU A 405 -14.02 -6.78 -53.07
CA LEU A 405 -14.90 -7.39 -52.06
C LEU A 405 -15.33 -8.81 -52.45
N LEU A 406 -15.71 -9.02 -53.72
CA LEU A 406 -16.13 -10.34 -54.21
C LEU A 406 -14.99 -11.35 -54.13
N GLU A 407 -13.78 -10.97 -54.55
CA GLU A 407 -12.59 -11.82 -54.47
C GLU A 407 -12.28 -12.24 -53.03
N VAL A 408 -12.29 -11.28 -52.09
CA VAL A 408 -12.04 -11.56 -50.67
C VAL A 408 -13.13 -12.44 -50.06
N THR A 409 -14.39 -12.20 -50.42
CA THR A 409 -15.53 -13.02 -49.96
C THR A 409 -15.41 -14.46 -50.42
N GLU A 410 -15.03 -14.69 -51.68
CA GLU A 410 -14.78 -16.04 -52.19
C GLU A 410 -13.63 -16.75 -51.46
N MET A 411 -12.56 -16.02 -51.11
CA MET A 411 -11.44 -16.57 -50.34
C MET A 411 -11.88 -16.96 -48.93
N CYS A 412 -12.63 -16.11 -48.23
CA CYS A 412 -13.22 -16.40 -46.93
C CYS A 412 -14.14 -17.64 -46.98
N GLU A 413 -15.00 -17.76 -48.01
CA GLU A 413 -15.87 -18.93 -48.18
C GLU A 413 -15.08 -20.22 -48.40
N LYS A 414 -14.01 -20.19 -49.20
CA LYS A 414 -13.14 -21.34 -49.46
C LYS A 414 -12.49 -21.82 -48.16
N ILE A 415 -12.04 -20.91 -47.30
CA ILE A 415 -11.49 -21.22 -45.98
C ILE A 415 -12.59 -21.81 -45.07
N ALA A 416 -13.75 -21.17 -44.97
CA ALA A 416 -14.87 -21.66 -44.16
C ALA A 416 -15.36 -23.07 -44.58
N ARG A 417 -15.30 -23.40 -45.88
CA ARG A 417 -15.58 -24.76 -46.38
C ARG A 417 -14.50 -25.76 -45.99
N LYS A 418 -13.22 -25.38 -46.04
CA LYS A 418 -12.10 -26.22 -45.60
C LYS A 418 -12.17 -26.50 -44.10
N THR A 419 -12.42 -25.48 -43.28
CA THR A 419 -12.57 -25.61 -41.82
C THR A 419 -13.75 -26.49 -41.44
N ARG A 420 -14.91 -26.32 -42.10
CA ARG A 420 -16.07 -27.22 -41.92
C ARG A 420 -15.75 -28.68 -42.25
N LYS A 421 -15.01 -28.93 -43.33
CA LYS A 421 -14.57 -30.30 -43.69
C LYS A 421 -13.61 -30.90 -42.66
N ARG A 422 -12.66 -30.12 -42.14
CA ARG A 422 -11.72 -30.53 -41.08
C ARG A 422 -12.47 -30.93 -39.81
N LEU A 423 -13.39 -30.09 -39.35
CA LEU A 423 -14.22 -30.34 -38.16
C LEU A 423 -15.12 -31.58 -38.34
N ALA A 424 -15.65 -31.80 -39.55
CA ALA A 424 -16.44 -32.99 -39.87
C ALA A 424 -15.59 -34.28 -39.86
N SER A 425 -14.32 -34.23 -40.29
CA SER A 425 -13.41 -35.38 -40.24
C SER A 425 -12.87 -35.69 -38.83
N GLU A 426 -12.70 -34.68 -37.97
CA GLU A 426 -12.30 -34.87 -36.57
C GLU A 426 -13.44 -35.47 -35.72
N ALA A 427 -14.69 -35.21 -36.08
CA ALA A 427 -15.87 -35.82 -35.45
C ALA A 427 -16.03 -37.32 -35.78
N ASP A 428 -15.36 -37.83 -36.81
CA ASP A 428 -15.51 -39.20 -37.32
C ASP A 428 -14.37 -40.16 -36.86
N GLY A 429 -13.39 -39.65 -36.10
CA GLY A 429 -12.18 -40.40 -35.70
C GLY A 429 -11.89 -40.48 -34.19
N GLY A 430 -12.55 -41.40 -33.46
CA GLY A 430 -12.10 -41.92 -32.15
C GLY A 430 -13.16 -41.93 -31.01
N PRO A 431 -13.18 -42.94 -30.11
CA PRO A 431 -14.35 -43.26 -29.30
C PRO A 431 -14.55 -42.28 -28.13
N ALA A 432 -15.80 -41.80 -28.00
CA ALA A 432 -16.25 -41.02 -26.87
C ALA A 432 -16.15 -41.81 -25.56
N LYS A 433 -15.27 -41.37 -24.64
CA LYS A 433 -15.48 -41.64 -23.21
C LYS A 433 -16.70 -40.86 -22.77
N LYS A 434 -17.79 -41.57 -22.50
CA LYS A 434 -19.00 -41.04 -21.88
C LYS A 434 -18.65 -40.40 -20.54
N THR A 435 -18.87 -39.10 -20.43
CA THR A 435 -19.25 -38.45 -19.18
C THR A 435 -20.52 -37.65 -19.42
N THR A 436 -21.45 -37.86 -18.51
CA THR A 436 -22.87 -37.53 -18.51
C THR A 436 -23.18 -36.04 -18.42
N GLY A 437 -24.21 -35.62 -19.17
CA GLY A 437 -25.18 -34.57 -18.80
C GLY A 437 -24.79 -33.12 -19.12
N ASP A 438 -25.40 -32.53 -20.15
CA ASP A 438 -26.41 -31.47 -19.94
C ASP A 438 -27.13 -31.09 -21.25
N GLN A 439 -28.35 -30.56 -21.10
CA GLN A 439 -29.31 -30.24 -22.16
C GLN A 439 -28.85 -29.11 -23.13
N PRO A 440 -29.37 -29.06 -24.36
CA PRO A 440 -29.04 -28.01 -25.32
C PRO A 440 -29.72 -26.67 -24.96
N GLN A 441 -28.94 -25.66 -24.57
CA GLN A 441 -29.41 -24.27 -24.50
C GLN A 441 -29.40 -23.65 -25.91
N LEU A 442 -30.51 -22.98 -26.25
CA LEU A 442 -30.70 -22.22 -27.49
C LEU A 442 -29.59 -21.17 -27.67
N VAL A 443 -28.97 -21.19 -28.84
CA VAL A 443 -28.03 -20.19 -29.33
C VAL A 443 -28.75 -18.85 -29.48
N THR A 444 -28.43 -17.90 -28.60
CA THR A 444 -28.69 -16.48 -28.83
C THR A 444 -27.42 -15.86 -29.43
N MET A 445 -27.57 -15.17 -30.56
CA MET A 445 -26.50 -14.49 -31.28
C MET A 445 -25.85 -13.42 -30.39
N PRO A 446 -24.51 -13.38 -30.24
CA PRO A 446 -23.87 -12.32 -29.48
C PRO A 446 -23.70 -11.07 -30.36
N THR A 447 -24.39 -10.02 -29.95
CA THR A 447 -24.16 -8.62 -30.33
C THR A 447 -22.71 -8.22 -30.12
N SER A 448 -22.17 -7.49 -31.10
CA SER A 448 -20.82 -6.94 -31.21
C SER A 448 -20.30 -6.28 -29.92
N HIS A 449 -19.32 -6.92 -29.28
CA HIS A 449 -18.33 -6.28 -28.41
C HIS A 449 -16.94 -6.78 -28.81
N PRO A 450 -15.90 -5.93 -28.86
CA PRO A 450 -14.58 -6.33 -29.28
C PRO A 450 -13.93 -7.25 -28.24
N MET A 451 -13.87 -8.55 -28.55
CA MET A 451 -13.10 -9.53 -27.79
C MET A 451 -11.61 -9.26 -27.94
N GLY A 452 -11.01 -8.67 -26.91
CA GLY A 452 -9.55 -8.64 -26.76
C GLY A 452 -9.03 -10.04 -26.46
N MET A 453 -8.30 -10.64 -27.40
CA MET A 453 -7.49 -11.83 -27.11
C MET A 453 -6.37 -11.43 -26.15
N VAL A 454 -6.42 -11.95 -24.92
CA VAL A 454 -5.46 -11.66 -23.85
C VAL A 454 -4.18 -12.45 -24.11
N GLN A 455 -3.10 -11.74 -24.43
CA GLN A 455 -1.74 -12.30 -24.45
C GLN A 455 -1.37 -12.80 -23.04
N PRO A 456 -0.58 -13.88 -22.91
CA PRO A 456 0.05 -14.22 -21.65
C PRO A 456 0.94 -13.05 -21.21
N LEU A 457 0.51 -12.33 -20.16
CA LEU A 457 1.28 -11.23 -19.59
C LEU A 457 2.62 -11.79 -19.09
N THR A 458 3.73 -11.13 -19.38
CA THR A 458 5.03 -11.47 -18.74
C THR A 458 4.92 -11.27 -17.22
N PRO A 459 5.79 -11.89 -16.39
CA PRO A 459 5.75 -11.69 -14.94
C PRO A 459 5.74 -10.19 -14.53
N ASP A 460 6.44 -9.32 -15.24
CA ASP A 460 6.46 -7.88 -14.98
C ASP A 460 5.15 -7.18 -15.42
N GLN A 461 4.53 -7.66 -16.50
CA GLN A 461 3.21 -7.17 -16.93
C GLN A 461 2.08 -7.69 -16.04
N GLN A 462 2.20 -8.91 -15.50
CA GLN A 462 1.31 -9.46 -14.48
C GLN A 462 1.42 -8.67 -13.19
N GLN A 463 2.65 -8.33 -12.76
CA GLN A 463 2.87 -7.42 -11.64
C GLN A 463 2.24 -6.04 -11.89
N TRP A 464 2.40 -5.48 -13.10
CA TRP A 464 1.72 -4.23 -13.48
C TRP A 464 0.19 -4.36 -13.47
N ALA A 465 -0.38 -5.44 -13.99
CA ALA A 465 -1.83 -5.66 -13.99
C ALA A 465 -2.38 -5.87 -12.57
N ALA A 466 -1.68 -6.66 -11.74
CA ALA A 466 -1.98 -6.82 -10.32
C ALA A 466 -1.86 -5.48 -9.58
N TYR A 467 -0.83 -4.69 -9.89
CA TYR A 467 -0.66 -3.34 -9.37
C TYR A 467 -1.81 -2.42 -9.80
N GLN A 468 -2.30 -2.48 -11.06
CA GLN A 468 -3.46 -1.70 -11.48
C GLN A 468 -4.73 -2.06 -10.71
N GLN A 469 -4.97 -3.35 -10.44
CA GLN A 469 -6.09 -3.78 -9.60
C GLN A 469 -5.95 -3.28 -8.16
N GLN A 470 -4.73 -3.33 -7.61
CA GLN A 470 -4.43 -2.80 -6.28
C GLN A 470 -4.57 -1.28 -6.22
N TRP A 471 -4.21 -0.58 -7.30
CA TRP A 471 -4.32 0.88 -7.46
C TRP A 471 -5.78 1.33 -7.64
N ALA A 472 -6.62 0.56 -8.32
CA ALA A 472 -8.06 0.78 -8.34
C ALA A 472 -8.67 0.75 -6.92
N GLY A 473 -8.17 -0.15 -6.07
CA GLY A 473 -8.52 -0.20 -4.64
C GLY A 473 -7.99 0.96 -3.79
N TYR A 474 -6.99 1.72 -4.26
CA TYR A 474 -6.54 2.95 -3.58
C TYR A 474 -7.46 4.14 -3.84
N ASN A 475 -8.33 4.09 -4.86
CA ASN A 475 -9.03 5.28 -5.31
C ASN A 475 -10.51 5.39 -4.88
N TYR A 476 -11.21 4.34 -4.42
CA TYR A 476 -12.57 4.47 -3.85
C TYR A 476 -13.00 3.24 -3.02
N ALA A 477 -13.71 3.47 -1.92
CA ALA A 477 -14.51 2.46 -1.21
C ALA A 477 -15.98 2.93 -1.10
N GLN A 478 -16.86 2.37 -1.94
CA GLN A 478 -18.22 1.94 -1.61
C GLN A 478 -18.78 1.16 -2.82
N PRO A 479 -19.44 0.02 -2.62
CA PRO A 479 -19.73 -0.94 -3.68
C PRO A 479 -21.05 -0.60 -4.38
N GLN A 480 -21.00 -0.34 -5.68
CA GLN A 480 -22.14 -0.58 -6.56
C GLN A 480 -21.79 -1.77 -7.46
N GLN A 481 -22.65 -2.77 -7.41
CA GLN A 481 -22.53 -4.05 -8.08
C GLN A 481 -22.27 -3.91 -9.58
N GLY A 482 -21.33 -4.71 -10.08
CA GLY A 482 -21.02 -4.77 -11.51
C GLY A 482 -19.88 -5.75 -11.81
N GLN A 483 -20.12 -7.03 -11.51
CA GLN A 483 -19.54 -8.23 -12.16
C GLN A 483 -18.05 -8.23 -12.55
N LEU A 484 -17.25 -9.02 -11.81
CA LEU A 484 -16.39 -10.10 -12.35
C LEU A 484 -15.58 -10.72 -11.20
N TYR A 485 -16.18 -11.72 -10.53
CA TYR A 485 -15.49 -12.64 -9.63
C TYR A 485 -15.52 -14.02 -10.28
N GLN A 486 -14.39 -14.46 -10.85
CA GLN A 486 -14.13 -15.87 -11.18
C GLN A 486 -13.15 -16.38 -10.13
N GLY A 487 -13.70 -16.87 -9.01
CA GLY A 487 -12.97 -17.50 -7.93
C GLY A 487 -12.77 -18.98 -8.19
N TYR A 488 -11.51 -19.43 -8.18
CA TYR A 488 -11.14 -20.83 -8.06
C TYR A 488 -11.13 -21.21 -6.57
N TYR A 489 -11.95 -22.19 -6.15
CA TYR A 489 -11.61 -23.31 -5.24
C TYR A 489 -12.88 -24.21 -5.06
N PRO A 490 -12.74 -25.54 -4.93
CA PRO A 490 -13.84 -26.51 -5.14
C PRO A 490 -14.55 -26.89 -3.82
N PRO A 491 -15.86 -27.20 -3.83
CA PRO A 491 -16.53 -27.73 -2.64
C PRO A 491 -16.66 -29.27 -2.67
N TYR A 492 -16.41 -29.89 -1.52
CA TYR A 492 -16.78 -31.27 -1.21
C TYR A 492 -18.32 -31.41 -1.08
N PRO A 493 -18.93 -32.56 -1.44
CA PRO A 493 -20.38 -32.74 -1.37
C PRO A 493 -20.84 -33.33 -0.02
N TYR A 494 -21.83 -32.70 0.60
CA TYR A 494 -22.65 -33.29 1.66
C TYR A 494 -24.07 -33.48 1.11
N SER A 495 -24.55 -34.72 1.07
CA SER A 495 -25.91 -35.10 0.67
C SER A 495 -26.91 -34.83 1.80
N GLN A 496 -27.95 -34.04 1.53
CA GLN A 496 -29.15 -34.02 2.37
C GLN A 496 -30.25 -34.89 1.75
N ALA A 497 -30.79 -35.76 2.60
CA ALA A 497 -31.90 -36.65 2.33
C ALA A 497 -33.21 -35.87 2.17
N SER A 498 -34.01 -36.29 1.20
CA SER A 498 -35.43 -35.96 1.05
C SER A 498 -36.27 -36.81 1.99
N ALA A 499 -37.20 -36.17 2.71
CA ALA A 499 -38.23 -36.82 3.51
C ALA A 499 -39.46 -37.21 2.67
N THR A 500 -40.32 -38.05 3.27
CA THR A 500 -41.58 -38.70 2.83
C THR A 500 -41.37 -39.98 2.00
N THR A 501 -41.81 -41.17 2.42
CA THR A 501 -42.86 -41.61 3.36
C THR A 501 -42.36 -42.75 4.24
#